data_AF-A0A3D2IN11-F1
#
_entry.id   AF-A0A3D2IN11-F1
#
_cell.length_a   1.000
_cell.length_b   1.000
_cell.length_c   1.000
_cell.angle_alpha   90.00
_cell.angle_beta   90.00
_cell.angle_gamma   90.00
#
_symmetry.space_group_name_H-M   'P 1'
#
loop_
_entity.id
_entity.type
_entity.pdbx_description
1 polymer ?
#
loop_
_entity_poly.entity_id
_entity_poly.type
_entity_poly.pdbx_seq_one_letter_code
_entity_poly.pdbx_strand_id
1 'polypeptide(L)'
;MISNRAQNLQPSETLKITGKAKELKRQGKSVVSLSAGEPDFKTPRHICDAAIKAINDGFHGYTMNTGTPELREAIVAKLKRDNGLDYDPSQIICSNGAKQSVGFGLLAIVNKGDEVIIPAPFWVSYPEMVRLAEGESVLVRTSFENDFKLTPQQLEDSITDKTKAIILCSPSNPTGACYSKEELEELANVLRKHPEIYILSDEIYEYIVFDSDHVSILNVAPDLKDR
;
A
#
# COMPACT_ATOMS: atom_id res chain seq x y z
N MET A 1 24.26 16.07 -14.67
CA MET A 1 22.79 16.28 -14.71
C MET A 1 22.12 14.96 -14.33
N ILE A 2 21.01 15.02 -13.58
CA ILE A 2 20.17 13.85 -13.27
C ILE A 2 19.03 13.73 -14.30
N SER A 3 18.30 12.61 -14.32
CA SER A 3 17.21 12.39 -15.28
C SER A 3 16.01 13.34 -15.07
N ASN A 4 15.28 13.64 -16.14
CA ASN A 4 14.03 14.43 -16.08
C ASN A 4 13.01 13.80 -15.12
N ARG A 5 12.94 12.47 -15.10
CA ARG A 5 12.11 11.71 -14.14
C ARG A 5 12.45 12.07 -12.70
N ALA A 6 13.74 12.08 -12.35
CA ALA A 6 14.19 12.45 -11.00
C ALA A 6 13.94 13.93 -10.68
N GLN A 7 14.02 14.82 -11.67
CA GLN A 7 13.71 16.25 -11.50
C GLN A 7 12.22 16.52 -11.24
N ASN A 8 11.33 15.68 -11.77
CA ASN A 8 9.88 15.85 -11.65
C ASN A 8 9.26 15.22 -10.39
N LEU A 9 10.06 14.51 -9.58
CA LEU A 9 9.59 13.94 -8.32
C LEU A 9 9.52 15.01 -7.23
N GLN A 10 8.42 15.02 -6.50
CA GLN A 10 8.27 15.85 -5.32
C GLN A 10 8.85 15.15 -4.09
N PRO A 11 9.63 15.86 -3.26
CA PRO A 11 10.12 15.30 -2.01
C PRO A 11 8.95 15.05 -1.03
N SER A 12 9.03 13.96 -0.26
CA SER A 12 7.99 13.60 0.72
C SER A 12 7.91 14.62 1.87
N GLU A 13 6.76 15.29 1.99
CA GLU A 13 6.50 16.24 3.10
C GLU A 13 6.53 15.55 4.47
N THR A 14 6.07 14.31 4.58
CA THR A 14 6.15 13.50 5.82
C THR A 14 7.60 13.38 6.30
N LEU A 15 8.54 13.09 5.39
CA LEU A 15 9.96 12.98 5.72
C LEU A 15 10.57 14.34 6.07
N LYS A 16 10.19 15.41 5.36
CA LYS A 16 10.64 16.78 5.67
C LYS A 16 10.24 17.21 7.08
N ILE A 17 8.98 17.03 7.46
CA ILE A 17 8.47 17.42 8.79
C ILE A 17 9.15 16.57 9.88
N THR A 18 9.25 15.26 9.66
CA THR A 18 9.91 14.34 10.61
C THR A 18 11.40 14.69 10.81
N GLY A 19 12.11 15.03 9.72
CA GLY A 19 13.48 15.51 9.78
C GLY A 19 13.63 16.81 10.56
N LYS A 20 12.73 17.78 10.33
CA LYS A 20 12.73 19.05 11.06
C LYS A 20 12.48 18.86 12.55
N ALA A 21 11.55 17.97 12.93
CA ALA A 21 11.28 17.64 14.33
C ALA A 21 12.51 17.03 15.03
N LYS A 22 13.22 16.10 14.37
CA LYS A 22 14.48 15.52 14.87
C LYS A 22 15.55 16.58 15.07
N GLU A 23 15.71 17.51 14.13
CA GLU A 23 16.69 18.59 14.23
C GLU A 23 16.38 19.56 15.38
N LEU A 24 15.12 19.97 15.56
CA LEU A 24 14.72 20.82 16.68
C LEU A 24 14.96 20.15 18.03
N LYS A 25 14.71 18.84 18.15
CA LYS A 25 15.05 18.06 19.36
C LYS A 25 16.56 18.08 19.64
N ARG A 26 17.41 17.91 18.61
CA ARG A 26 18.88 17.99 18.75
C ARG A 26 19.36 19.37 19.22
N GLN A 27 18.62 20.42 18.90
CA GLN A 27 18.87 21.78 19.38
C GLN A 27 18.36 22.02 20.82
N GLY A 28 17.91 20.98 21.53
CA GLY A 28 17.42 21.08 22.91
C GLY A 28 15.99 21.62 23.03
N LYS A 29 15.26 21.74 21.92
CA LYS A 29 13.85 22.19 21.97
C LYS A 29 12.93 21.04 22.34
N SER A 30 11.95 21.34 23.19
CA SER A 30 10.85 20.41 23.50
C SER A 30 9.91 20.34 22.29
N VAL A 31 9.84 19.16 21.65
CA VAL A 31 9.01 18.93 20.46
C VAL A 31 8.24 17.64 20.63
N VAL A 32 6.91 17.73 20.59
CA VAL A 32 6.01 16.59 20.43
C VAL A 32 5.80 16.39 18.93
N SER A 33 6.25 15.25 18.40
CA SER A 33 6.22 14.97 16.96
C SER A 33 5.06 14.02 16.66
N LEU A 34 4.06 14.51 15.93
CA LEU A 34 2.89 13.73 15.48
C LEU A 34 2.89 13.50 13.96
N SER A 35 4.08 13.48 13.35
CA SER A 35 4.27 13.54 11.90
C SER A 35 4.47 12.20 11.20
N ALA A 36 5.03 11.20 11.88
CA ALA A 36 5.33 9.90 11.31
C ALA A 36 4.43 8.85 11.95
N GLY A 37 3.82 7.99 11.12
CA GLY A 37 3.03 6.84 11.55
C GLY A 37 3.91 5.63 11.90
N GLU A 38 4.92 5.83 12.75
CA GLU A 38 5.75 4.76 13.29
C GLU A 38 5.23 4.40 14.69
N PRO A 39 4.88 3.13 14.96
CA PRO A 39 4.49 2.70 16.30
C PRO A 39 5.58 2.99 17.34
N ASP A 40 5.18 3.35 18.56
CA ASP A 40 6.08 3.61 19.69
C ASP A 40 6.47 2.33 20.46
N PHE A 41 5.75 1.22 20.22
CA PHE A 41 6.10 -0.08 20.76
C PHE A 41 7.38 -0.63 20.14
N LYS A 42 8.17 -1.34 20.95
CA LYS A 42 9.35 -2.07 20.48
C LYS A 42 8.91 -3.28 19.66
N THR A 43 9.76 -3.70 18.72
CA THR A 43 9.63 -5.00 18.06
C THR A 43 9.44 -6.11 19.11
N PRO A 44 8.41 -6.97 18.98
CA PRO A 44 8.15 -8.05 19.93
C PRO A 44 9.35 -8.95 20.20
N ARG A 45 9.52 -9.38 21.45
CA ARG A 45 10.75 -10.03 21.91
C ARG A 45 11.12 -11.28 21.12
N HIS A 46 10.14 -12.12 20.81
CA HIS A 46 10.35 -13.35 20.04
C HIS A 46 10.87 -13.09 18.61
N ILE A 47 10.49 -11.97 17.99
CA ILE A 47 11.02 -11.55 16.67
C ILE A 47 12.48 -11.12 16.81
N CYS A 48 12.81 -10.34 17.85
CA CYS A 48 14.20 -9.96 18.13
C CYS A 48 15.08 -11.19 18.38
N ASP A 49 14.60 -12.15 19.18
CA ASP A 49 15.34 -13.38 19.47
C ASP A 49 15.55 -14.24 18.21
N ALA A 50 14.55 -14.31 17.32
CA ALA A 50 14.69 -15.00 16.02
C ALA A 50 15.75 -14.33 15.12
N ALA A 51 15.78 -12.99 15.07
CA ALA A 51 16.80 -12.25 14.32
C ALA A 51 18.21 -12.47 14.88
N ILE A 52 18.36 -12.43 16.21
CA ILE A 52 19.64 -12.72 16.88
C ILE A 52 20.09 -14.16 16.58
N LYS A 53 19.16 -15.12 16.63
CA LYS A 53 19.44 -16.51 16.28
C LYS A 53 19.92 -16.65 14.84
N ALA A 54 19.24 -16.02 13.88
CA ALA A 54 19.66 -16.04 12.47
C ALA A 54 21.08 -15.51 12.28
N ILE A 55 21.46 -14.43 12.98
CA ILE A 55 22.83 -13.90 12.97
C ILE A 55 23.83 -14.91 13.55
N ASN A 56 23.54 -15.48 14.72
CA ASN A 56 24.43 -16.43 15.39
C ASN A 56 24.62 -17.73 14.61
N ASP A 57 23.58 -18.17 13.90
CA ASP A 57 23.61 -19.37 13.06
C ASP A 57 24.23 -19.11 11.67
N GLY A 58 24.61 -17.87 11.36
CA GLY A 58 25.29 -17.52 10.10
C GLY A 58 24.37 -17.35 8.89
N PHE A 59 23.08 -17.03 9.08
CA PHE A 59 22.17 -16.71 7.98
C PHE A 59 22.46 -15.31 7.40
N HIS A 60 23.51 -15.20 6.59
CA HIS A 60 23.99 -13.94 6.00
C HIS A 60 24.20 -13.99 4.47
N GLY A 61 23.94 -15.13 3.82
CA GLY A 61 24.09 -15.32 2.38
C GLY A 61 22.90 -14.78 1.56
N TYR A 62 23.02 -14.86 0.24
CA TYR A 62 21.90 -14.55 -0.65
C TYR A 62 20.71 -15.46 -0.39
N THR A 63 19.52 -14.88 -0.34
CA THR A 63 18.24 -15.58 -0.37
C THR A 63 17.71 -15.65 -1.80
N MET A 64 16.62 -16.38 -2.03
CA MET A 64 15.90 -16.32 -3.29
C MET A 64 15.36 -14.91 -3.53
N ASN A 65 15.37 -14.46 -4.79
CA ASN A 65 14.93 -13.11 -5.16
C ASN A 65 13.49 -12.78 -4.73
N THR A 66 12.62 -13.79 -4.66
CA THR A 66 11.22 -13.65 -4.22
C THR A 66 11.05 -13.72 -2.71
N GLY A 67 12.10 -13.98 -1.94
CA GLY A 67 12.05 -14.29 -0.51
C GLY A 67 12.22 -15.78 -0.21
N THR A 68 12.63 -16.10 1.02
CA THR A 68 12.85 -17.49 1.45
C THR A 68 11.55 -18.31 1.36
N PRO A 69 11.62 -19.61 1.02
CA PRO A 69 10.43 -20.46 0.95
C PRO A 69 9.58 -20.41 2.23
N GLU A 70 10.22 -20.47 3.39
CA GLU A 70 9.56 -20.52 4.70
C GLU A 70 8.77 -19.24 4.98
N LEU A 71 9.29 -18.07 4.57
CA LEU A 71 8.59 -16.80 4.74
C LEU A 71 7.38 -16.72 3.79
N ARG A 72 7.53 -17.15 2.54
CA ARG A 72 6.44 -17.14 1.56
C ARG A 72 5.31 -18.10 1.96
N GLU A 73 5.65 -19.29 2.44
CA GLU A 73 4.68 -20.25 3.00
C GLU A 73 3.96 -19.68 4.23
N ALA A 74 4.68 -19.01 5.13
CA ALA A 74 4.08 -18.34 6.29
C ALA A 74 3.12 -17.21 5.87
N ILE A 75 3.44 -16.46 4.81
CA ILE A 75 2.56 -15.42 4.25
C ILE A 75 1.31 -16.05 3.64
N VAL A 76 1.43 -17.14 2.87
CA VAL A 76 0.26 -17.88 2.35
C VAL A 76 -0.62 -18.38 3.49
N ALA A 77 -0.04 -18.99 4.52
CA ALA A 77 -0.77 -19.46 5.69
C ALA A 77 -1.48 -18.31 6.42
N LYS A 78 -0.84 -17.12 6.52
CA LYS A 78 -1.45 -15.92 7.07
C LYS A 78 -2.63 -15.44 6.23
N LEU A 79 -2.46 -15.33 4.91
CA LEU A 79 -3.52 -14.88 3.99
C LEU A 79 -4.73 -15.80 4.05
N LYS A 80 -4.52 -17.12 4.15
CA LYS A 80 -5.60 -18.08 4.33
C LYS A 80 -6.28 -17.96 5.69
N ARG A 81 -5.49 -17.88 6.76
CA ARG A 81 -6.00 -17.85 8.15
C ARG A 81 -6.78 -16.57 8.45
N ASP A 82 -6.24 -15.42 8.05
CA ASP A 82 -6.72 -14.11 8.50
C ASP A 82 -7.62 -13.44 7.46
N ASN A 83 -7.36 -13.65 6.17
CA ASN A 83 -8.13 -13.05 5.09
C ASN A 83 -8.96 -14.08 4.31
N GLY A 84 -8.86 -15.38 4.62
CA GLY A 84 -9.58 -16.43 3.88
C GLY A 84 -9.10 -16.63 2.43
N LEU A 85 -7.94 -16.08 2.05
CA LEU A 85 -7.45 -16.09 0.67
C LEU A 85 -6.49 -17.24 0.39
N ASP A 86 -6.73 -17.97 -0.69
CA ASP A 86 -5.87 -19.06 -1.15
C ASP A 86 -4.85 -18.55 -2.17
N TYR A 87 -3.56 -18.66 -1.88
CA TYR A 87 -2.47 -18.33 -2.80
C TYR A 87 -1.45 -19.44 -2.85
N ASP A 88 -0.81 -19.61 -4.01
CA ASP A 88 0.40 -20.43 -4.11
C ASP A 88 1.63 -19.61 -3.67
N PRO A 89 2.65 -20.21 -3.03
CA PRO A 89 3.88 -19.48 -2.67
C PRO A 89 4.59 -18.80 -3.85
N SER A 90 4.38 -19.25 -5.09
CA SER A 90 4.89 -18.60 -6.31
C SER A 90 4.22 -17.25 -6.60
N GLN A 91 3.06 -16.97 -6.00
CA GLN A 91 2.35 -15.69 -6.11
C GLN A 91 2.78 -14.70 -5.02
N ILE A 92 3.74 -15.05 -4.15
CA ILE A 92 4.23 -14.19 -3.06
C ILE A 92 5.65 -13.71 -3.38
N ILE A 93 5.86 -12.40 -3.28
CA ILE A 93 7.16 -11.75 -3.42
C ILE A 93 7.44 -10.89 -2.18
N CYS A 94 8.52 -11.19 -1.48
CA CYS A 94 8.99 -10.42 -0.33
C CYS A 94 9.91 -9.28 -0.78
N SER A 95 9.56 -8.05 -0.40
CA SER A 95 10.32 -6.83 -0.71
C SER A 95 10.82 -6.16 0.57
N ASN A 96 11.69 -5.15 0.44
CA ASN A 96 12.16 -4.28 1.52
C ASN A 96 11.06 -3.27 1.96
N GLY A 97 9.99 -3.81 2.53
CA GLY A 97 8.83 -3.06 3.01
C GLY A 97 7.78 -2.80 1.91
N ALA A 98 6.54 -2.54 2.34
CA ALA A 98 5.38 -2.37 1.45
C ALA A 98 5.56 -1.26 0.41
N LYS A 99 6.32 -0.20 0.73
CA LYS A 99 6.70 0.86 -0.21
C LYS A 99 7.34 0.31 -1.49
N GLN A 100 8.26 -0.67 -1.35
CA GLN A 100 8.88 -1.29 -2.52
C GLN A 100 7.90 -2.20 -3.25
N SER A 101 7.06 -2.96 -2.53
CA SER A 101 6.05 -3.82 -3.14
C SER A 101 5.07 -3.03 -4.03
N VAL A 102 4.51 -1.93 -3.53
CA VAL A 102 3.62 -1.04 -4.30
C VAL A 102 4.36 -0.44 -5.50
N GLY A 103 5.58 0.07 -5.28
CA GLY A 103 6.39 0.65 -6.34
C GLY A 103 6.73 -0.34 -7.46
N PHE A 104 7.09 -1.58 -7.12
CA PHE A 104 7.34 -2.64 -8.11
C PHE A 104 6.07 -3.07 -8.83
N GLY A 105 4.93 -3.15 -8.13
CA GLY A 105 3.63 -3.41 -8.77
C GLY A 105 3.33 -2.37 -9.84
N LEU A 106 3.46 -1.09 -9.51
CA LEU A 106 3.26 0.01 -10.47
C LEU A 106 4.26 -0.04 -11.63
N LEU A 107 5.55 -0.24 -11.36
CA LEU A 107 6.57 -0.34 -12.41
C LEU A 107 6.38 -1.56 -13.34
N ALA A 108 5.72 -2.62 -12.86
CA ALA A 108 5.45 -3.81 -13.65
C ALA A 108 4.25 -3.65 -14.60
N ILE A 109 3.26 -2.84 -14.22
CA ILE A 109 1.99 -2.75 -14.96
C ILE A 109 1.80 -1.42 -15.72
N VAL A 110 2.44 -0.34 -15.29
CA VAL A 110 2.22 1.02 -15.84
C VAL A 110 3.21 1.31 -16.96
N ASN A 111 2.70 1.68 -18.13
CA ASN A 111 3.47 2.28 -19.20
C ASN A 111 3.38 3.81 -19.17
N LYS A 112 4.21 4.45 -19.98
CA LYS A 112 4.18 5.91 -20.13
C LYS A 112 2.80 6.41 -20.58
N GLY A 113 2.19 7.28 -19.78
CA GLY A 113 0.89 7.89 -20.06
C GLY A 113 -0.32 7.05 -19.66
N ASP A 114 -0.12 5.85 -19.11
CA ASP A 114 -1.19 5.09 -18.46
C ASP A 114 -1.66 5.83 -17.20
N GLU A 115 -2.97 5.77 -16.92
CA GLU A 115 -3.60 6.46 -15.81
C GLU A 115 -3.78 5.53 -14.61
N VAL A 116 -3.46 6.03 -13.41
CA VAL A 116 -3.70 5.32 -12.15
C VAL A 116 -4.61 6.14 -11.26
N ILE A 117 -5.77 5.59 -10.92
CA ILE A 117 -6.77 6.22 -10.06
C ILE A 117 -6.32 6.14 -8.60
N ILE A 118 -6.32 7.29 -7.93
CA ILE A 118 -5.91 7.41 -6.52
C ILE A 118 -6.97 8.25 -5.77
N PRO A 119 -7.75 7.65 -4.86
CA PRO A 119 -8.65 8.39 -3.98
C PRO A 119 -7.88 9.34 -3.06
N ALA A 120 -8.27 10.61 -3.01
CA ALA A 120 -7.70 11.61 -2.11
C ALA A 120 -8.64 11.86 -0.92
N PRO A 121 -8.15 11.97 0.33
CA PRO A 121 -6.74 12.01 0.74
C PRO A 121 -6.02 10.66 0.63
N PHE A 122 -4.75 10.68 0.19
CA PHE A 122 -3.95 9.48 -0.06
C PHE A 122 -2.63 9.51 0.71
N TRP A 123 -1.99 8.34 0.82
CA TRP A 123 -0.60 8.26 1.25
C TRP A 123 0.31 8.93 0.22
N VAL A 124 1.13 9.87 0.71
CA VAL A 124 1.92 10.82 -0.09
C VAL A 124 2.80 10.19 -1.18
N SER A 125 3.14 8.91 -1.06
CA SER A 125 4.03 8.26 -2.03
C SER A 125 3.31 7.72 -3.27
N TYR A 126 2.00 7.46 -3.24
CA TYR A 126 1.31 6.84 -4.38
C TYR A 126 1.45 7.65 -5.69
N PRO A 127 1.15 8.97 -5.73
CA PRO A 127 1.26 9.73 -6.98
C PRO A 127 2.70 9.82 -7.50
N GLU A 128 3.66 9.87 -6.57
CA GLU A 128 5.09 9.95 -6.91
C GLU A 128 5.61 8.61 -7.47
N MET A 129 5.09 7.46 -7.00
CA MET A 129 5.41 6.17 -7.60
C MET A 129 4.81 6.00 -9.00
N VAL A 130 3.58 6.47 -9.20
CA VAL A 130 2.95 6.50 -10.53
C VAL A 130 3.78 7.36 -11.49
N ARG A 131 4.19 8.56 -11.06
CA ARG A 131 5.07 9.42 -11.85
C ARG A 131 6.45 8.80 -12.12
N LEU A 132 7.00 8.05 -11.16
CA LEU A 132 8.25 7.31 -11.33
C LEU A 132 8.10 6.22 -12.42
N ALA A 133 6.92 5.61 -12.54
CA ALA A 133 6.58 4.68 -13.61
C ALA A 133 6.18 5.37 -14.94
N GLU A 134 6.29 6.70 -15.01
CA GLU A 134 5.90 7.52 -16.18
C GLU A 134 4.39 7.52 -16.49
N GLY A 135 3.57 7.05 -15.54
CA GLY A 135 2.12 7.15 -15.59
C GLY A 135 1.59 8.49 -15.08
N GLU A 136 0.29 8.69 -15.25
CA GLU A 136 -0.44 9.86 -14.82
C GLU A 136 -1.35 9.52 -13.62
N SER A 137 -1.29 10.33 -12.56
CA SER A 137 -2.14 10.13 -11.39
C SER A 137 -3.50 10.81 -11.58
N VAL A 138 -4.58 10.02 -11.64
CA VAL A 138 -5.95 10.52 -11.65
C VAL A 138 -6.43 10.63 -10.20
N LEU A 139 -6.31 11.82 -9.63
CA LEU A 139 -6.64 12.08 -8.23
C LEU A 139 -8.16 12.31 -8.09
N VAL A 140 -8.84 11.42 -7.36
CA VAL A 140 -10.28 11.51 -7.15
C VAL A 140 -10.56 12.02 -5.74
N ARG A 141 -11.05 13.27 -5.65
CA ARG A 141 -11.29 13.92 -4.36
C ARG A 141 -12.54 13.37 -3.69
N THR A 142 -12.35 12.63 -2.60
CA THR A 142 -13.42 12.22 -1.68
C THR A 142 -13.74 13.37 -0.71
N SER A 143 -14.74 13.19 0.16
CA SER A 143 -15.21 14.23 1.05
C SER A 143 -15.33 13.76 2.49
N PHE A 144 -15.51 14.70 3.42
CA PHE A 144 -15.69 14.32 4.82
C PHE A 144 -17.04 13.61 5.03
N GLU A 145 -18.05 13.98 4.25
CA GLU A 145 -19.42 13.46 4.32
C GLU A 145 -19.53 11.98 3.95
N ASN A 146 -18.54 11.42 3.26
CA ASN A 146 -18.45 10.00 2.93
C ASN A 146 -17.25 9.31 3.59
N ASP A 147 -16.80 9.84 4.73
CA ASP A 147 -15.64 9.37 5.49
C ASP A 147 -14.36 9.24 4.64
N PHE A 148 -14.23 10.08 3.63
CA PHE A 148 -13.14 10.09 2.67
C PHE A 148 -13.00 8.79 1.85
N LYS A 149 -14.09 8.07 1.64
CA LYS A 149 -14.13 6.84 0.83
C LYS A 149 -14.53 7.15 -0.61
N LEU A 150 -13.96 6.42 -1.56
CA LEU A 150 -14.33 6.53 -2.97
C LEU A 150 -15.73 5.95 -3.17
N THR A 151 -16.61 6.67 -3.88
CA THR A 151 -17.92 6.13 -4.25
C THR A 151 -17.87 5.42 -5.61
N PRO A 152 -18.81 4.49 -5.89
CA PRO A 152 -18.90 3.83 -7.20
C PRO A 152 -19.06 4.82 -8.36
N GLN A 153 -19.87 5.87 -8.17
CA GLN A 153 -20.04 6.91 -9.20
C GLN A 153 -18.74 7.67 -9.46
N GLN A 154 -18.01 8.03 -8.40
CA GLN A 154 -16.70 8.69 -8.54
C GLN A 154 -15.68 7.81 -9.25
N LEU A 155 -15.71 6.50 -8.99
CA LEU A 155 -14.87 5.54 -9.68
C LEU A 155 -15.23 5.50 -11.17
N GLU A 156 -16.50 5.24 -11.52
CA GLU A 156 -16.97 5.17 -12.90
C GLU A 156 -16.64 6.46 -13.69
N ASP A 157 -16.87 7.63 -13.09
CA ASP A 157 -16.60 8.94 -13.72
C ASP A 157 -15.10 9.21 -13.96
N SER A 158 -14.23 8.52 -13.22
CA SER A 158 -12.77 8.68 -13.31
C SER A 158 -12.10 7.72 -14.28
N ILE A 159 -12.81 6.68 -14.73
CA ILE A 159 -12.27 5.67 -15.65
C ILE A 159 -12.24 6.24 -17.07
N THR A 160 -11.12 6.00 -17.74
CA THR A 160 -10.90 6.31 -19.16
C THR A 160 -10.28 5.11 -19.87
N ASP A 161 -10.18 5.16 -21.20
CA ASP A 161 -9.47 4.15 -22.00
C ASP A 161 -7.97 4.03 -21.66
N LYS A 162 -7.41 4.96 -20.87
CA LYS A 162 -6.02 4.91 -20.39
C LYS A 162 -5.89 4.40 -18.96
N THR A 163 -7.00 4.18 -18.26
CA THR A 163 -6.95 3.71 -16.87
C THR A 163 -6.35 2.33 -16.82
N LYS A 164 -5.22 2.21 -16.12
CA LYS A 164 -4.46 0.97 -15.98
C LYS A 164 -4.66 0.32 -14.63
N ALA A 165 -4.81 1.11 -13.57
CA ALA A 165 -4.96 0.60 -12.22
C ALA A 165 -5.73 1.56 -11.32
N ILE A 166 -6.25 1.02 -10.23
CA ILE A 166 -6.70 1.78 -9.06
C ILE A 166 -5.87 1.37 -7.83
N ILE A 167 -5.59 2.32 -6.95
CA ILE A 167 -5.01 2.05 -5.63
C ILE A 167 -6.12 2.23 -4.57
N LEU A 168 -6.39 1.17 -3.81
CA LEU A 168 -7.29 1.18 -2.66
C LEU A 168 -6.46 0.95 -1.40
N CYS A 169 -6.51 1.88 -0.44
CA CYS A 169 -5.85 1.73 0.86
C CYS A 169 -6.92 1.62 1.95
N SER A 170 -7.01 0.46 2.59
CA SER A 170 -8.01 0.17 3.62
C SER A 170 -7.40 -0.79 4.66
N PRO A 171 -7.30 -0.40 5.94
CA PRO A 171 -7.56 0.94 6.48
C PRO A 171 -6.66 2.02 5.88
N SER A 172 -7.22 3.22 5.67
CA SER A 172 -6.56 4.30 4.93
C SER A 172 -5.54 5.07 5.77
N ASN A 173 -4.39 5.36 5.16
CA ASN A 173 -3.52 6.48 5.55
C ASN A 173 -3.73 7.62 4.52
N PRO A 174 -4.18 8.81 4.93
CA PRO A 174 -4.10 9.37 6.29
C PRO A 174 -5.41 9.36 7.11
N THR A 175 -6.52 8.88 6.57
CA THR A 175 -7.85 9.18 7.14
C THR A 175 -8.29 8.22 8.22
N GLY A 176 -7.70 7.01 8.28
CA GLY A 176 -8.16 5.91 9.13
C GLY A 176 -9.45 5.24 8.64
N ALA A 177 -9.99 5.67 7.49
CA ALA A 177 -11.22 5.13 6.94
C ALA A 177 -11.05 3.65 6.54
N CYS A 178 -12.08 2.85 6.82
CA CYS A 178 -12.16 1.45 6.43
C CYS A 178 -13.36 1.28 5.51
N TYR A 179 -13.18 0.59 4.38
CA TYR A 179 -14.31 0.23 3.52
C TYR A 179 -15.07 -0.95 4.10
N SER A 180 -16.40 -0.88 4.08
CA SER A 180 -17.25 -2.02 4.43
C SER A 180 -17.29 -3.06 3.32
N LYS A 181 -17.86 -4.25 3.60
CA LYS A 181 -18.09 -5.28 2.57
C LYS A 181 -18.96 -4.75 1.44
N GLU A 182 -20.04 -4.06 1.79
CA GLU A 182 -21.01 -3.51 0.85
C GLU A 182 -20.36 -2.46 -0.03
N GLU A 183 -19.55 -1.55 0.54
CA GLU A 183 -18.84 -0.52 -0.21
C GLU A 183 -17.80 -1.12 -1.17
N LEU A 184 -17.04 -2.13 -0.72
CA LEU A 184 -16.11 -2.84 -1.60
C LEU A 184 -16.83 -3.59 -2.72
N GLU A 185 -18.00 -4.17 -2.45
CA GLU A 185 -18.79 -4.88 -3.46
C GLU A 185 -19.34 -3.91 -4.52
N GLU A 186 -19.79 -2.73 -4.12
CA GLU A 186 -20.22 -1.70 -5.06
C GLU A 186 -19.07 -1.19 -5.95
N LEU A 187 -17.87 -1.01 -5.40
CA LEU A 187 -16.67 -0.68 -6.17
C LEU A 187 -16.27 -1.84 -7.11
N ALA A 188 -16.33 -3.08 -6.62
CA ALA A 188 -16.06 -4.27 -7.42
C ALA A 188 -17.03 -4.40 -8.61
N ASN A 189 -18.30 -4.04 -8.42
CA ASN A 189 -19.30 -4.03 -9.49
C ASN A 189 -18.97 -3.05 -10.62
N VAL A 190 -18.35 -1.91 -10.31
CA VAL A 190 -17.79 -1.00 -11.33
C VAL A 190 -16.59 -1.67 -12.01
N LEU A 191 -15.63 -2.17 -11.24
CA LEU A 191 -14.40 -2.77 -11.78
C LEU A 191 -14.65 -4.01 -12.64
N ARG A 192 -15.70 -4.80 -12.38
CA ARG A 192 -16.11 -5.94 -13.21
C ARG A 192 -16.44 -5.55 -14.66
N LYS A 193 -16.87 -4.32 -14.91
CA LYS A 193 -17.13 -3.80 -16.26
C LYS A 193 -15.85 -3.49 -17.04
N HIS A 194 -14.71 -3.40 -16.36
CA HIS A 194 -13.42 -2.95 -16.89
C HIS A 194 -12.32 -3.98 -16.60
N PRO A 195 -12.36 -5.19 -17.21
CA PRO A 195 -11.48 -6.31 -16.89
C PRO A 195 -9.97 -6.01 -17.03
N GLU A 196 -9.60 -4.97 -17.76
CA GLU A 196 -8.23 -4.51 -18.01
C GLU A 196 -7.57 -3.72 -16.87
N ILE A 197 -8.37 -3.22 -15.92
CA ILE A 197 -7.90 -2.39 -14.81
C ILE A 197 -7.36 -3.27 -13.68
N TYR A 198 -6.11 -3.03 -13.26
CA TYR A 198 -5.52 -3.71 -12.10
C TYR A 198 -5.97 -3.09 -10.77
N ILE A 199 -5.96 -3.89 -9.71
CA ILE A 199 -6.36 -3.42 -8.36
C ILE A 199 -5.19 -3.56 -7.40
N LEU A 200 -4.59 -2.43 -7.00
CA LEU A 200 -3.60 -2.42 -5.93
C LEU A 200 -4.31 -2.18 -4.60
N SER A 201 -4.54 -3.25 -3.84
CA SER A 201 -5.06 -3.17 -2.47
C SER A 201 -3.92 -3.08 -1.46
N ASP A 202 -3.74 -1.90 -0.85
CA ASP A 202 -2.80 -1.67 0.23
C ASP A 202 -3.48 -1.90 1.59
N GLU A 203 -3.27 -3.09 2.13
CA GLU A 203 -3.90 -3.59 3.35
C GLU A 203 -2.94 -3.59 4.55
N ILE A 204 -1.87 -2.79 4.52
CA ILE A 204 -0.81 -2.80 5.55
C ILE A 204 -1.30 -2.50 6.98
N TYR A 205 -2.45 -1.83 7.10
CA TYR A 205 -3.06 -1.46 8.37
C TYR A 205 -4.14 -2.44 8.84
N GLU A 206 -4.29 -3.63 8.24
CA GLU A 206 -5.39 -4.58 8.51
C GLU A 206 -5.61 -4.93 9.99
N TYR A 207 -4.56 -4.92 10.82
CA TYR A 207 -4.66 -5.22 12.26
C TYR A 207 -4.83 -3.97 13.13
N ILE A 208 -4.81 -2.77 12.55
CA ILE A 208 -5.03 -1.49 13.24
C ILE A 208 -6.47 -1.03 12.93
N VAL A 209 -7.42 -1.81 13.43
CA VAL A 209 -8.87 -1.59 13.32
C VAL A 209 -9.49 -1.56 14.71
N PHE A 210 -10.59 -0.81 14.89
CA PHE A 210 -11.21 -0.60 16.20
C PHE A 210 -12.64 -1.12 16.29
N ASP A 211 -13.47 -0.82 15.29
CA ASP A 211 -14.92 -1.06 15.35
C ASP A 211 -15.39 -2.25 14.50
N SER A 212 -14.58 -2.68 13.53
CA SER A 212 -14.89 -3.83 12.68
C SER A 212 -13.60 -4.51 12.20
N ASP A 213 -13.72 -5.77 11.79
CA ASP A 213 -12.63 -6.49 11.14
C ASP A 213 -12.32 -5.88 9.77
N HIS A 214 -11.06 -5.99 9.36
CA HIS A 214 -10.62 -5.66 8.00
C HIS A 214 -11.25 -6.60 6.97
N VAL A 215 -11.50 -6.07 5.76
CA VAL A 215 -12.06 -6.81 4.64
C VAL A 215 -11.17 -6.57 3.42
N SER A 216 -10.64 -7.66 2.85
CA SER A 216 -9.97 -7.59 1.56
C SER A 216 -11.01 -7.52 0.43
N ILE A 217 -10.72 -6.79 -0.65
CA ILE A 217 -11.62 -6.72 -1.81
C ILE A 217 -11.93 -8.12 -2.38
N LEU A 218 -10.99 -9.06 -2.29
CA LEU A 218 -11.20 -10.44 -2.75
C LEU A 218 -12.14 -11.26 -1.86
N ASN A 219 -12.49 -10.77 -0.67
CA ASN A 219 -13.52 -11.41 0.15
C ASN A 219 -14.92 -11.22 -0.42
N VAL A 220 -15.16 -10.12 -1.12
CA VAL A 220 -16.47 -9.81 -1.73
C VAL A 220 -16.44 -10.09 -3.24
N ALA A 221 -15.27 -9.93 -3.88
CA ALA A 221 -15.08 -10.13 -5.31
C ALA A 221 -13.94 -11.12 -5.63
N PRO A 222 -14.09 -12.42 -5.28
CA PRO A 222 -13.07 -13.43 -5.55
C PRO A 222 -12.80 -13.63 -7.05
N ASP A 223 -13.75 -13.26 -7.91
CA ASP A 223 -13.64 -13.27 -9.36
C ASP A 223 -12.62 -12.24 -9.90
N LEU A 224 -12.21 -11.26 -9.10
CA LEU A 224 -11.22 -10.25 -9.47
C LEU A 224 -9.76 -10.66 -9.16
N LYS A 225 -9.53 -11.87 -8.67
CA LYS A 225 -8.22 -12.33 -8.18
C LYS A 225 -7.07 -12.25 -9.19
N ASP A 226 -7.36 -12.46 -10.48
CA ASP A 226 -6.34 -12.48 -11.54
C ASP A 226 -6.01 -11.07 -12.10
N ARG A 227 -6.35 -10.02 -11.34
CA ARG A 227 -6.22 -8.60 -11.69
C ARG A 227 -5.49 -7.80 -10.61
#